data_AF-A0AAW2HZT9-F1
#
_entry.id   AF-A0AAW2HZT9-F1
#
_cell.length_a   1.000
_cell.length_b   1.000
_cell.length_c   1.000
_cell.angle_alpha   90.00
_cell.angle_beta   90.00
_cell.angle_gamma   90.00
#
_symmetry.space_group_name_H-M   'P 1'
#
loop_
_entity.id
_entity.type
_entity.pdbx_description
1 polymer ?
#
loop_
_entity_poly.entity_id
_entity_poly.type
_entity_poly.pdbx_seq_one_letter_code
_entity_poly.pdbx_strand_id
1 'polypeptide(L)'
;MEELRKWSEPAHYDENVHIVQLPYSAPVLPSAITIEQQKEKKKELARRLIEINARKREEKLAEEEETLQNLLSTRELFEEGEMKEFNKALQNLEIPNIAQLHKQIAIVETRIEKIKQKIIAANTAAENVDDPKPKPVHQILGPKDREDFDAWLADIREQRQQLLNKRTARRQRKRDLAQRRTAAAQERMRLISQLARKDKKDDNFGSKDEDWDVYKAINKDAGSSDSEEETERLNELEEVLRHHDPGFDTGNNDESMEPGESHQLHVGVERIRAPEVLFQPALIGSVEAGLAETIEFVLKRYTPDEQNALVSNIFLTGGCASFPGLVQRLERELMEIRPHKSTFKVIRAADPVLSAWTGGRILASSPEFSKTLFTKADYEEKGGEYFKEHSTSNFYFPTPQAPPVTTTQTGTPTA
;
A
#
# COMPACT_ATOMS: atom_id res chain seq x y z
N MET A 1 2.43 15.47 31.73
CA MET A 1 1.01 15.34 31.31
C MET A 1 0.42 16.64 30.79
N GLU A 2 0.67 17.79 31.42
CA GLU A 2 0.14 19.08 30.95
C GLU A 2 0.61 19.46 29.54
N GLU A 3 1.90 19.27 29.24
CA GLU A 3 2.43 19.60 27.91
C GLU A 3 1.78 18.75 26.79
N LEU A 4 1.61 17.44 27.02
CA LEU A 4 0.94 16.53 26.08
C LEU A 4 -0.49 16.96 25.74
N ARG A 5 -1.20 17.64 26.64
CA ARG A 5 -2.56 18.13 26.38
C ARG A 5 -2.56 19.26 25.35
N LYS A 6 -1.54 20.13 25.36
CA LYS A 6 -1.43 21.22 24.39
C LYS A 6 -1.33 20.69 22.96
N TRP A 7 -0.65 19.57 22.75
CA TRP A 7 -0.54 18.91 21.44
C TRP A 7 -1.85 18.35 20.88
N SER A 8 -2.93 18.33 21.67
CA SER A 8 -4.27 18.00 21.17
C SER A 8 -5.00 19.22 20.58
N GLU A 9 -4.52 20.43 20.84
CA GLU A 9 -5.10 21.67 20.31
C GLU A 9 -4.54 21.96 18.91
N PRO A 10 -5.38 22.11 17.87
CA PRO A 10 -4.91 22.30 16.49
C PRO A 10 -3.97 23.49 16.31
N ALA A 11 -4.29 24.64 16.92
CA ALA A 11 -3.46 25.84 16.84
C ALA A 11 -2.05 25.63 17.44
N HIS A 12 -1.95 24.86 18.53
CA HIS A 12 -0.67 24.53 19.13
C HIS A 12 0.11 23.53 18.25
N TYR A 13 -0.57 22.56 17.67
CA TYR A 13 0.05 21.61 16.74
C TYR A 13 0.68 22.34 15.55
N ASP A 14 -0.07 23.21 14.87
CA ASP A 14 0.40 23.90 13.66
C ASP A 14 1.62 24.81 13.94
N GLU A 15 1.68 25.44 15.11
CA GLU A 15 2.79 26.30 15.51
C GLU A 15 4.05 25.50 15.93
N ASN A 16 3.88 24.31 16.51
CA ASN A 16 4.96 23.59 17.19
C ASN A 16 5.42 22.31 16.46
N VAL A 17 4.65 21.83 15.48
CA VAL A 17 5.03 20.69 14.65
C VAL A 17 6.29 21.02 13.87
N HIS A 18 7.26 20.09 13.90
CA HIS A 18 8.45 20.20 13.07
C HIS A 18 8.24 19.37 11.81
N ILE A 19 8.11 20.04 10.67
CA ILE A 19 7.86 19.40 9.38
C ILE A 19 9.21 19.22 8.67
N VAL A 20 9.53 17.97 8.35
CA VAL A 20 10.72 17.60 7.59
C VAL A 20 10.29 17.22 6.18
N GLN A 21 10.67 18.01 5.19
CA GLN A 21 10.43 17.68 3.80
C GLN A 21 11.33 16.52 3.37
N LEU A 22 10.73 15.45 2.90
CA LEU A 22 11.42 14.32 2.29
C LEU A 22 11.63 14.58 0.80
N PRO A 23 12.68 14.00 0.18
CA PRO A 23 12.86 14.08 -1.25
C PRO A 23 11.66 13.47 -1.97
N TYR A 24 11.12 14.19 -2.95
CA TYR A 24 10.04 13.70 -3.79
C TYR A 24 10.32 14.06 -5.26
N SER A 25 9.94 13.16 -6.16
CA SER A 25 9.81 13.52 -7.57
C SER A 25 8.39 14.03 -7.77
N ALA A 26 8.22 15.26 -8.24
CA ALA A 26 6.93 15.66 -8.80
C ALA A 26 6.54 14.60 -9.85
N PRO A 27 5.33 14.02 -9.79
CA PRO A 27 4.83 13.24 -10.90
C PRO A 27 4.92 14.17 -12.10
N VAL A 28 5.70 13.76 -13.09
CA VAL A 28 5.62 14.35 -14.40
C VAL A 28 4.18 14.09 -14.80
N LEU A 29 3.31 15.08 -14.64
CA LEU A 29 1.97 15.07 -15.21
C LEU A 29 2.21 14.59 -16.64
N PRO A 30 1.69 13.41 -17.05
CA PRO A 30 1.86 12.96 -18.41
C PRO A 30 1.37 14.12 -19.25
N SER A 31 2.30 14.79 -19.94
CA SER A 31 2.06 16.03 -20.66
C SER A 31 0.74 15.83 -21.35
N ALA A 32 -0.29 16.58 -20.95
CA ALA A 32 -1.69 16.27 -21.26
C ALA A 32 -1.73 15.73 -22.67
N ILE A 33 -1.91 14.40 -22.80
CA ILE A 33 -1.80 13.71 -24.09
C ILE A 33 -2.73 14.50 -24.99
N THR A 34 -2.16 15.16 -26.01
CA THR A 34 -2.94 16.09 -26.83
C THR A 34 -4.19 15.38 -27.31
N ILE A 35 -5.29 16.11 -27.49
CA ILE A 35 -6.57 15.53 -27.94
C ILE A 35 -6.36 14.62 -29.17
N GLU A 36 -5.37 14.94 -30.00
CA GLU A 36 -4.89 14.14 -31.13
C GLU A 36 -4.29 12.78 -30.72
N GLN A 37 -3.38 12.74 -29.75
CA GLN A 37 -2.75 11.50 -29.27
C GLN A 37 -3.76 10.59 -28.53
N GLN A 38 -4.77 11.17 -27.85
CA GLN A 38 -5.87 10.37 -27.27
C GLN A 38 -6.77 9.77 -28.35
N LYS A 39 -7.11 10.55 -29.39
CA LYS A 39 -7.83 10.05 -30.56
C LYS A 39 -7.05 8.95 -31.29
N GLU A 40 -5.73 9.09 -31.39
CA GLU A 40 -4.87 8.11 -32.03
C GLU A 40 -4.83 6.79 -31.25
N LYS A 41 -4.70 6.84 -29.92
CA LYS A 41 -4.81 5.64 -29.06
C LYS A 41 -6.19 4.98 -29.13
N LYS A 42 -7.29 5.75 -29.14
CA LYS A 42 -8.66 5.22 -29.32
C LYS A 42 -8.82 4.58 -30.71
N LYS A 43 -8.24 5.17 -31.77
CA LYS A 43 -8.22 4.62 -33.14
C LYS A 43 -7.39 3.34 -33.24
N GLU A 44 -6.25 3.27 -32.54
CA GLU A 44 -5.40 2.08 -32.49
C GLU A 44 -6.08 0.92 -31.73
N LEU A 45 -6.69 1.19 -30.58
CA LEU A 45 -7.46 0.19 -29.83
C LEU A 45 -8.65 -0.34 -30.63
N ALA A 46 -9.38 0.54 -31.33
CA ALA A 46 -10.48 0.13 -32.20
C ALA A 46 -10.00 -0.76 -33.35
N ARG A 47 -8.86 -0.44 -33.98
CA ARG A 47 -8.24 -1.28 -35.02
C ARG A 47 -7.84 -2.65 -34.50
N ARG A 48 -7.16 -2.71 -33.34
CA ARG A 48 -6.79 -3.99 -32.71
C ARG A 48 -8.01 -4.84 -32.37
N LEU A 49 -9.11 -4.22 -31.95
CA LEU A 49 -10.36 -4.95 -31.66
C LEU A 49 -11.02 -5.52 -32.92
N ILE A 50 -11.00 -4.77 -34.04
CA ILE A 50 -11.47 -5.25 -35.34
C ILE A 50 -10.62 -6.44 -35.79
N GLU A 51 -9.29 -6.34 -35.67
CA GLU A 51 -8.34 -7.38 -36.03
C GLU A 51 -8.53 -8.67 -35.20
N ILE A 52 -8.67 -8.54 -33.87
CA ILE A 52 -8.95 -9.69 -32.98
C ILE A 52 -10.27 -10.36 -33.36
N ASN A 53 -11.31 -9.58 -33.66
CA ASN A 53 -12.61 -10.13 -34.05
C ASN A 53 -12.59 -10.77 -35.44
N ALA A 54 -11.77 -10.27 -36.36
CA ALA A 54 -11.54 -10.89 -37.68
C ALA A 54 -10.83 -12.23 -37.51
N ARG A 55 -9.72 -12.27 -36.74
CA ARG A 55 -8.96 -13.49 -36.46
C ARG A 55 -9.81 -14.59 -35.83
N LYS A 56 -10.66 -14.24 -34.86
CA LYS A 56 -11.60 -15.20 -34.25
C LYS A 56 -12.62 -15.80 -35.23
N ARG A 57 -13.04 -15.04 -36.25
CA ARG A 57 -13.96 -15.55 -37.28
C ARG A 57 -13.25 -16.48 -38.25
N GLU A 58 -11.99 -16.19 -38.57
CA GLU A 58 -11.13 -17.06 -39.38
C GLU A 58 -10.78 -18.36 -38.64
N GLU A 59 -10.43 -18.29 -37.35
CA GLU A 59 -10.21 -19.46 -36.49
C GLU A 59 -11.47 -20.36 -36.46
N LYS A 60 -12.65 -19.77 -36.24
CA LYS A 60 -13.93 -20.51 -36.25
C LYS A 60 -14.27 -21.11 -37.62
N LEU A 61 -13.90 -20.43 -38.71
CA LEU A 61 -14.08 -20.97 -40.06
C LEU A 61 -13.19 -22.19 -40.28
N ALA A 62 -11.92 -22.12 -39.85
CA ALA A 62 -10.97 -23.22 -39.97
C ALA A 62 -11.40 -24.46 -39.18
N GLU A 63 -11.91 -24.29 -37.95
CA GLU A 63 -12.45 -25.38 -37.13
C GLU A 63 -13.66 -26.09 -37.81
N GLU A 64 -14.57 -25.31 -38.39
CA GLU A 64 -15.73 -25.86 -39.10
C GLU A 64 -15.31 -26.53 -40.43
N GLU A 65 -14.28 -26.02 -41.13
CA GLU A 65 -13.72 -26.64 -42.33
C GLU A 65 -12.97 -27.96 -42.02
N GLU A 66 -12.22 -28.02 -40.92
CA GLU A 66 -11.56 -29.24 -40.45
C GLU A 66 -12.58 -30.31 -40.04
N THR A 67 -13.64 -29.92 -39.33
CA THR A 67 -14.73 -30.85 -39.00
C THR A 67 -15.46 -31.34 -40.24
N LEU A 68 -15.71 -30.49 -41.24
CA LEU A 68 -16.25 -30.93 -42.53
C LEU A 68 -15.31 -31.93 -43.21
N GLN A 69 -14.01 -31.66 -43.24
CA GLN A 69 -13.02 -32.56 -43.84
C GLN A 69 -13.01 -33.94 -43.17
N ASN A 70 -13.06 -33.98 -41.83
CA ASN A 70 -13.14 -35.23 -41.07
C ASN A 70 -14.44 -36.01 -41.32
N LEU A 71 -15.57 -35.31 -41.53
CA LEU A 71 -16.85 -35.95 -41.88
C LEU A 71 -16.85 -36.48 -43.32
N LEU A 72 -16.23 -35.74 -44.25
CA LEU A 72 -16.08 -36.14 -45.65
C LEU A 72 -15.13 -37.34 -45.80
N SER A 73 -14.00 -37.37 -45.09
CA SER A 73 -13.11 -38.54 -45.09
C SER A 73 -13.80 -39.77 -44.52
N THR A 74 -14.67 -39.59 -43.50
CA THR A 74 -15.49 -40.68 -42.97
C THR A 74 -16.52 -41.16 -43.99
N ARG A 75 -17.07 -40.27 -44.83
CA ARG A 75 -17.96 -40.66 -45.93
C ARG A 75 -17.19 -41.42 -47.03
N GLU A 76 -15.98 -40.99 -47.36
CA GLU A 76 -15.12 -41.67 -48.35
C GLU A 76 -14.80 -43.10 -47.93
N LEU A 77 -14.46 -43.34 -46.65
CA LEU A 77 -14.25 -44.70 -46.11
C LEU A 77 -15.48 -45.62 -46.28
N PHE A 78 -16.69 -45.05 -46.27
CA PHE A 78 -17.91 -45.81 -46.57
C PHE A 78 -18.06 -46.12 -48.06
N GLU A 79 -17.76 -45.15 -48.93
CA GLU A 79 -17.85 -45.29 -50.38
C GLU A 79 -16.80 -46.28 -50.93
N GLU A 80 -15.62 -46.33 -50.32
CA GLU A 80 -14.53 -47.27 -50.63
C GLU A 80 -14.77 -48.68 -50.05
N GLY A 81 -15.79 -48.85 -49.20
CA GLY A 81 -16.20 -50.15 -48.63
C GLY A 81 -15.39 -50.59 -47.41
N GLU A 82 -14.60 -49.70 -46.79
CA GLU A 82 -13.76 -49.98 -45.63
C GLU A 82 -14.55 -49.95 -44.31
N MET A 83 -15.51 -50.88 -44.19
CA MET A 83 -16.50 -50.90 -43.10
C MET A 83 -15.92 -50.98 -41.68
N LYS A 84 -14.70 -51.50 -41.49
CA LYS A 84 -14.05 -51.57 -40.17
C LYS A 84 -13.56 -50.19 -39.71
N GLU A 85 -12.94 -49.44 -40.60
CA GLU A 85 -12.41 -48.10 -40.30
C GLU A 85 -13.55 -47.09 -40.23
N PHE A 86 -14.54 -47.24 -41.11
CA PHE A 86 -15.78 -46.47 -41.08
C PHE A 86 -16.52 -46.60 -39.74
N ASN A 87 -16.75 -47.82 -39.25
CA ASN A 87 -17.44 -48.03 -37.97
C ASN A 87 -16.66 -47.47 -36.76
N LYS A 88 -15.31 -47.51 -36.83
CA LYS A 88 -14.45 -46.92 -35.81
C LYS A 88 -14.51 -45.38 -35.84
N ALA A 89 -14.51 -44.78 -37.02
CA ALA A 89 -14.68 -43.34 -37.20
C ALA A 89 -16.07 -42.86 -36.73
N LEU A 90 -17.14 -43.61 -37.03
CA LEU A 90 -18.49 -43.33 -36.53
C LEU A 90 -18.58 -43.41 -35.00
N GLN A 91 -17.90 -44.36 -34.36
CA GLN A 91 -17.83 -44.43 -32.89
C GLN A 91 -17.09 -43.24 -32.29
N ASN A 92 -15.96 -42.82 -32.89
CA ASN A 92 -15.19 -41.68 -32.42
C ASN A 92 -15.92 -40.34 -32.57
N LEU A 93 -16.74 -40.20 -33.63
CA LEU A 93 -17.55 -39.01 -33.89
C LEU A 93 -18.95 -39.08 -33.25
N GLU A 94 -19.26 -40.16 -32.53
CA GLU A 94 -20.56 -40.45 -31.92
C GLU A 94 -21.76 -40.40 -32.90
N ILE A 95 -21.53 -40.73 -34.17
CA ILE A 95 -22.56 -40.69 -35.22
C ILE A 95 -23.14 -42.10 -35.41
N PRO A 96 -24.46 -42.30 -35.22
CA PRO A 96 -25.04 -43.65 -35.17
C PRO A 96 -25.28 -44.29 -36.53
N ASN A 97 -25.42 -43.50 -37.60
CA ASN A 97 -25.64 -44.04 -38.95
C ASN A 97 -25.24 -43.05 -40.05
N ILE A 98 -25.08 -43.57 -41.27
CA ILE A 98 -24.69 -42.78 -42.45
C ILE A 98 -25.69 -41.67 -42.82
N ALA A 99 -26.98 -41.87 -42.57
CA ALA A 99 -27.98 -40.84 -42.83
C ALA A 99 -27.80 -39.63 -41.90
N GLN A 100 -27.36 -39.86 -40.66
CA GLN A 100 -26.98 -38.81 -39.72
C GLN A 100 -25.64 -38.18 -40.09
N LEU A 101 -24.67 -38.94 -40.61
CA LEU A 101 -23.42 -38.39 -41.15
C LEU A 101 -23.70 -37.39 -42.29
N HIS A 102 -24.52 -37.78 -43.27
CA HIS A 102 -24.91 -36.89 -44.38
C HIS A 102 -25.66 -35.64 -43.88
N LYS A 103 -26.51 -35.78 -42.86
CA LYS A 103 -27.21 -34.65 -42.25
C LYS A 103 -26.25 -33.72 -41.51
N GLN A 104 -25.24 -34.24 -40.82
CA GLN A 104 -24.23 -33.42 -40.15
C GLN A 104 -23.35 -32.68 -41.15
N ILE A 105 -22.93 -33.33 -42.24
CA ILE A 105 -22.20 -32.69 -43.36
C ILE A 105 -22.99 -31.49 -43.89
N ALA A 106 -24.28 -31.67 -44.22
CA ALA A 106 -25.12 -30.58 -44.72
C ALA A 106 -25.28 -29.44 -43.70
N ILE A 107 -25.35 -29.75 -42.40
CA ILE A 107 -25.43 -28.72 -41.35
C ILE A 107 -24.12 -27.93 -41.28
N VAL A 108 -22.98 -28.60 -41.28
CA VAL A 108 -21.66 -27.95 -41.22
C VAL A 108 -21.41 -27.12 -42.48
N GLU A 109 -21.74 -27.61 -43.67
CA GLU A 109 -21.67 -26.85 -44.92
C GLU A 109 -22.48 -25.54 -44.85
N THR A 110 -23.72 -25.59 -44.33
CA THR A 110 -24.53 -24.37 -44.17
C THR A 110 -23.98 -23.41 -43.12
N ARG A 111 -23.24 -23.91 -42.11
CA ARG A 111 -22.57 -23.08 -41.10
C ARG A 111 -21.35 -22.40 -41.68
N ILE A 112 -20.51 -23.12 -42.41
CA ILE A 112 -19.35 -22.59 -43.15
C ILE A 112 -19.82 -21.48 -44.09
N GLU A 113 -20.87 -21.70 -44.87
CA GLU A 113 -21.41 -20.70 -45.79
C GLU A 113 -21.87 -19.43 -45.07
N LYS A 114 -22.56 -19.56 -43.93
CA LYS A 114 -22.95 -18.42 -43.08
C LYS A 114 -21.76 -17.69 -42.47
N ILE A 115 -20.70 -18.40 -42.08
CA ILE A 115 -19.47 -17.79 -41.54
C ILE A 115 -18.74 -17.02 -42.65
N LYS A 116 -18.59 -17.61 -43.83
CA LYS A 116 -18.00 -16.96 -45.02
C LYS A 116 -18.77 -15.69 -45.40
N GLN A 117 -20.09 -15.74 -45.43
CA GLN A 117 -20.94 -14.56 -45.69
C GLN A 117 -20.76 -13.46 -44.63
N LYS A 118 -20.61 -13.83 -43.35
CA LYS A 118 -20.32 -12.87 -42.26
C LYS A 118 -18.93 -12.25 -42.37
N ILE A 119 -17.92 -13.00 -42.79
CA ILE A 119 -16.56 -12.48 -43.02
C ILE A 119 -16.58 -11.48 -44.18
N ILE A 120 -17.23 -11.82 -45.29
CA ILE A 120 -17.39 -10.91 -46.43
C ILE A 120 -18.11 -9.64 -46.00
N ALA A 121 -19.29 -9.74 -45.36
CA ALA A 121 -20.04 -8.58 -44.89
C ALA A 121 -19.25 -7.71 -43.90
N ALA A 122 -18.43 -8.31 -43.04
CA ALA A 122 -17.60 -7.57 -42.11
C ALA A 122 -16.39 -6.89 -42.77
N ASN A 123 -15.79 -7.52 -43.79
CA ASN A 123 -14.70 -6.93 -44.56
C ASN A 123 -15.20 -5.77 -45.43
N THR A 124 -16.39 -5.90 -46.05
CA THR A 124 -17.03 -4.79 -46.78
C THR A 124 -17.44 -3.64 -45.85
N ALA A 125 -17.80 -3.94 -44.59
CA ALA A 125 -18.05 -2.92 -43.57
C ALA A 125 -16.76 -2.26 -43.05
N ALA A 126 -15.63 -2.98 -43.03
CA ALA A 126 -14.33 -2.46 -42.64
C ALA A 126 -13.70 -1.54 -43.70
N GLU A 127 -13.93 -1.81 -44.99
CA GLU A 127 -13.51 -0.94 -46.11
C GLU A 127 -14.30 0.37 -46.19
N ASN A 128 -15.50 0.44 -45.60
CA ASN A 128 -16.34 1.64 -45.54
C ASN A 128 -16.17 2.45 -44.24
N VAL A 129 -15.13 2.18 -43.44
CA VAL A 129 -14.77 3.04 -42.30
C VAL A 129 -13.96 4.24 -42.82
N ASP A 130 -14.62 5.07 -43.62
CA ASP A 130 -14.30 6.49 -43.64
C ASP A 130 -14.65 7.04 -42.25
N ASP A 131 -13.85 7.98 -41.76
CA ASP A 131 -13.76 8.40 -40.35
C ASP A 131 -15.09 8.27 -39.59
N PRO A 132 -15.11 7.64 -38.38
CA PRO A 132 -16.29 7.74 -37.54
C PRO A 132 -16.57 9.23 -37.36
N LYS A 133 -17.68 9.71 -37.95
CA LYS A 133 -18.15 11.09 -37.76
C LYS A 133 -18.00 11.37 -36.27
N PRO A 134 -17.23 12.41 -35.89
CA PRO A 134 -17.04 12.69 -34.48
C PRO A 134 -18.43 12.78 -33.89
N LYS A 135 -18.75 11.89 -32.94
CA LYS A 135 -19.90 12.13 -32.06
C LYS A 135 -19.69 13.55 -31.56
N PRO A 136 -20.71 14.44 -31.65
CA PRO A 136 -20.54 15.81 -31.20
C PRO A 136 -19.96 15.74 -29.80
N VAL A 137 -18.74 16.24 -29.65
CA VAL A 137 -18.18 16.50 -28.34
C VAL A 137 -19.19 17.48 -27.76
N HIS A 138 -19.96 17.05 -26.77
CA HIS A 138 -20.72 17.99 -25.97
C HIS A 138 -19.70 18.79 -25.18
N GLN A 139 -18.99 19.71 -25.85
CA GLN A 139 -18.40 20.85 -25.17
C GLN A 139 -19.59 21.53 -24.52
N ILE A 140 -19.68 21.39 -23.21
CA ILE A 140 -20.70 22.03 -22.42
C ILE A 140 -20.33 23.52 -22.39
N LEU A 141 -20.56 24.21 -23.50
CA LEU A 141 -20.41 25.64 -23.62
C LEU A 141 -21.52 26.26 -22.78
N GLY A 142 -21.14 26.99 -21.73
CA GLY A 142 -22.09 27.69 -20.88
C GLY A 142 -22.94 28.68 -21.67
N PRO A 143 -24.23 28.85 -21.32
CA PRO A 143 -25.10 29.82 -21.95
C PRO A 143 -24.58 31.26 -21.75
N LYS A 144 -24.89 32.16 -22.69
CA LYS A 144 -24.38 33.54 -22.72
C LYS A 144 -25.10 34.49 -21.74
N ASP A 145 -26.28 34.12 -21.28
CA ASP A 145 -27.13 34.92 -20.40
C ASP A 145 -27.10 34.42 -18.95
N ARG A 146 -27.15 35.35 -17.98
CA ARG A 146 -26.88 35.08 -16.55
C ARG A 146 -27.97 34.26 -15.85
N GLU A 147 -29.24 34.43 -16.23
CA GLU A 147 -30.35 33.66 -15.63
C GLU A 147 -30.38 32.21 -16.13
N ASP A 148 -29.96 31.97 -17.38
CA ASP A 148 -29.79 30.63 -17.95
C ASP A 148 -28.56 29.91 -17.38
N PHE A 149 -27.57 30.66 -16.91
CA PHE A 149 -26.33 30.13 -16.35
C PHE A 149 -26.55 29.41 -15.01
N ASP A 150 -27.37 29.96 -14.13
CA ASP A 150 -27.67 29.33 -12.83
C ASP A 150 -28.51 28.06 -13.00
N ALA A 151 -29.46 28.07 -13.95
CA ALA A 151 -30.24 26.90 -14.33
C ALA A 151 -29.38 25.81 -14.98
N TRP A 152 -28.42 26.21 -15.84
CA TRP A 152 -27.45 25.31 -16.44
C TRP A 152 -26.51 24.70 -15.39
N LEU A 153 -25.98 25.48 -14.45
CA LEU A 153 -25.18 24.96 -13.34
C LEU A 153 -25.95 23.95 -12.48
N ALA A 154 -27.24 24.19 -12.24
CA ALA A 154 -28.10 23.25 -11.53
C ALA A 154 -28.27 21.92 -12.28
N ASP A 155 -28.45 21.96 -13.61
CA ASP A 155 -28.51 20.76 -14.46
C ASP A 155 -27.18 19.98 -14.44
N ILE A 156 -26.03 20.67 -14.52
CA ILE A 156 -24.71 20.02 -14.41
C ILE A 156 -24.53 19.34 -13.05
N ARG A 157 -24.96 19.97 -11.95
CA ARG A 157 -24.95 19.36 -10.61
C ARG A 157 -25.86 18.12 -10.53
N GLU A 158 -27.05 18.20 -11.11
CA GLU A 158 -27.99 17.07 -11.15
C GLU A 158 -27.41 15.89 -11.95
N GLN A 159 -26.85 16.16 -13.12
CA GLN A 159 -26.19 15.14 -13.95
C GLN A 159 -25.03 14.48 -13.21
N ARG A 160 -24.18 15.24 -12.51
CA ARG A 160 -23.11 14.70 -11.66
C ARG A 160 -23.68 13.80 -10.56
N GLN A 161 -24.71 14.26 -9.85
CA GLN A 161 -25.31 13.50 -8.75
C GLN A 161 -25.94 12.19 -9.23
N GLN A 162 -26.64 12.21 -10.37
CA GLN A 162 -27.20 11.01 -10.99
C GLN A 162 -26.09 10.00 -11.34
N LEU A 163 -24.95 10.48 -11.85
CA LEU A 163 -23.82 9.63 -12.24
C LEU A 163 -23.10 9.03 -11.02
N LEU A 164 -22.93 9.81 -9.94
CA LEU A 164 -22.43 9.32 -8.65
C LEU A 164 -23.35 8.27 -8.04
N ASN A 165 -24.67 8.50 -8.04
CA ASN A 165 -25.66 7.55 -7.55
C ASN A 165 -25.64 6.24 -8.35
N LYS A 166 -25.44 6.33 -9.67
CA LYS A 166 -25.30 5.15 -10.54
C LYS A 166 -24.05 4.34 -10.19
N ARG A 167 -22.92 5.03 -9.93
CA ARG A 167 -21.64 4.41 -9.54
C ARG A 167 -21.70 3.75 -8.16
N THR A 168 -22.33 4.40 -7.18
CA THR A 168 -22.50 3.84 -5.83
C THR A 168 -23.44 2.64 -5.85
N ALA A 169 -24.56 2.72 -6.57
CA ALA A 169 -25.48 1.60 -6.77
C ALA A 169 -24.78 0.40 -7.44
N ARG A 170 -23.95 0.63 -8.46
CA ARG A 170 -23.16 -0.43 -9.12
C ARG A 170 -22.13 -1.05 -8.17
N ARG A 171 -21.39 -0.23 -7.39
CA ARG A 171 -20.44 -0.71 -6.37
C ARG A 171 -21.15 -1.52 -5.28
N GLN A 172 -22.32 -1.10 -4.85
CA GLN A 172 -23.14 -1.81 -3.87
C GLN A 172 -23.65 -3.14 -4.44
N ARG A 173 -24.21 -3.17 -5.65
CA ARG A 173 -24.59 -4.42 -6.33
C ARG A 173 -23.41 -5.38 -6.45
N LYS A 174 -22.22 -4.89 -6.80
CA LYS A 174 -21.00 -5.72 -6.89
C LYS A 174 -20.59 -6.30 -5.53
N ARG A 175 -20.67 -5.52 -4.44
CA ARG A 175 -20.43 -5.99 -3.07
C ARG A 175 -21.49 -7.00 -2.62
N ASP A 176 -22.75 -6.74 -2.94
CA ASP A 176 -23.87 -7.62 -2.60
C ASP A 176 -23.77 -8.96 -3.36
N LEU A 177 -23.33 -8.95 -4.62
CA LEU A 177 -23.04 -10.18 -5.39
C LEU A 177 -21.84 -10.97 -4.84
N ALA A 178 -20.89 -10.32 -4.16
CA ALA A 178 -19.70 -10.97 -3.59
C ALA A 178 -19.99 -11.65 -2.23
N GLN A 179 -20.99 -11.18 -1.49
CA GLN A 179 -21.38 -11.75 -0.19
C GLN A 179 -22.33 -12.94 -0.37
N ARG A 180 -22.01 -14.09 0.26
CA ARG A 180 -22.73 -15.37 0.08
C ARG A 180 -24.18 -15.41 0.60
N ARG A 181 -24.64 -14.42 1.39
CA ARG A 181 -25.92 -14.46 2.13
C ARG A 181 -26.93 -13.38 1.71
N THR A 182 -26.70 -12.65 0.62
CA THR A 182 -27.61 -11.60 0.11
C THR A 182 -28.64 -12.19 -0.86
N ALA A 183 -29.79 -11.52 -1.02
CA ALA A 183 -30.84 -11.95 -1.96
C ALA A 183 -30.34 -12.05 -3.41
N ALA A 184 -29.45 -11.14 -3.84
CA ALA A 184 -28.81 -11.17 -5.15
C ALA A 184 -27.89 -12.38 -5.35
N ALA A 185 -27.16 -12.79 -4.30
CA ALA A 185 -26.34 -14.01 -4.34
C ALA A 185 -27.21 -15.28 -4.35
N GLN A 186 -28.34 -15.27 -3.64
CA GLN A 186 -29.33 -16.36 -3.67
C GLN A 186 -30.02 -16.49 -5.03
N GLU A 187 -30.34 -15.37 -5.69
CA GLU A 187 -30.93 -15.34 -7.03
C GLU A 187 -29.93 -15.84 -8.09
N ARG A 188 -28.66 -15.41 -8.01
CA ARG A 188 -27.56 -15.97 -8.82
C ARG A 188 -27.41 -17.47 -8.61
N MET A 189 -27.41 -17.93 -7.36
CA MET A 189 -27.26 -19.35 -7.03
C MET A 189 -28.49 -20.18 -7.49
N ARG A 190 -29.69 -19.59 -7.44
CA ARG A 190 -30.91 -20.19 -7.98
C ARG A 190 -30.86 -20.31 -9.51
N LEU A 191 -30.36 -19.29 -10.21
CA LEU A 191 -30.17 -19.31 -11.66
C LEU A 191 -29.15 -20.36 -12.09
N ILE A 192 -28.00 -20.40 -11.42
CA ILE A 192 -26.95 -21.41 -11.63
C ILE A 192 -27.49 -22.82 -11.35
N SER A 193 -28.25 -23.00 -10.27
CA SER A 193 -28.84 -24.29 -9.90
C SER A 193 -29.95 -24.75 -10.86
N GLN A 194 -30.76 -23.83 -11.40
CA GLN A 194 -31.76 -24.15 -12.43
C GLN A 194 -31.12 -24.55 -13.75
N LEU A 195 -30.00 -23.93 -14.13
CA LEU A 195 -29.24 -24.33 -15.32
C LEU A 195 -28.53 -25.67 -15.14
N ALA A 196 -27.86 -25.89 -14.00
CA ALA A 196 -27.17 -27.15 -13.69
C ALA A 196 -28.12 -28.36 -13.53
N ARG A 197 -29.43 -28.15 -13.40
CA ARG A 197 -30.43 -29.23 -13.38
C ARG A 197 -30.76 -29.76 -14.78
N LYS A 198 -30.47 -29.01 -15.84
CA LYS A 198 -30.89 -29.36 -17.21
C LYS A 198 -29.93 -30.32 -17.90
N ASP A 199 -28.66 -30.32 -17.52
CA ASP A 199 -27.62 -31.21 -18.05
C ASP A 199 -27.02 -32.05 -16.92
N LYS A 200 -27.57 -33.25 -16.71
CA LYS A 200 -27.06 -34.19 -15.69
C LYS A 200 -26.35 -35.41 -16.30
N LYS A 201 -26.02 -35.36 -17.60
CA LYS A 201 -25.42 -36.52 -18.28
C LYS A 201 -24.10 -36.26 -19.01
N ASP A 202 -23.74 -35.05 -19.40
CA ASP A 202 -22.41 -34.76 -19.97
C ASP A 202 -21.90 -33.38 -19.53
N ASP A 203 -20.64 -33.31 -19.08
CA ASP A 203 -19.95 -32.11 -18.58
C ASP A 203 -19.44 -31.23 -19.73
N ASN A 204 -20.35 -30.81 -20.61
CA ASN A 204 -20.09 -29.99 -21.79
C ASN A 204 -20.36 -28.49 -21.56
N PHE A 205 -20.40 -28.05 -20.30
CA PHE A 205 -20.71 -26.68 -19.92
C PHE A 205 -19.68 -25.70 -20.51
N GLY A 206 -20.11 -24.83 -21.43
CA GLY A 206 -19.25 -23.89 -22.17
C GLY A 206 -19.11 -24.15 -23.67
N SER A 207 -19.67 -25.25 -24.18
CA SER A 207 -19.65 -25.60 -25.62
C SER A 207 -20.84 -25.04 -26.43
N LYS A 208 -21.90 -24.56 -25.77
CA LYS A 208 -23.08 -23.95 -26.41
C LYS A 208 -23.04 -22.43 -26.25
N ASP A 209 -23.37 -21.69 -27.32
CA ASP A 209 -23.43 -20.21 -27.31
C ASP A 209 -24.40 -19.67 -26.21
N GLU A 210 -25.40 -20.47 -25.82
CA GLU A 210 -26.38 -20.15 -24.76
C GLU A 210 -25.75 -20.07 -23.35
N ASP A 211 -24.63 -20.78 -23.10
CA ASP A 211 -23.92 -20.74 -21.82
C ASP A 211 -23.19 -19.39 -21.62
N TRP A 212 -22.81 -18.74 -22.72
CA TRP A 212 -22.18 -17.41 -22.69
C TRP A 212 -23.17 -16.30 -22.34
N ASP A 213 -24.45 -16.47 -22.67
CA ASP A 213 -25.51 -15.53 -22.29
C ASP A 213 -25.76 -15.55 -20.77
N VAL A 214 -25.50 -16.68 -20.11
CA VAL A 214 -25.53 -16.83 -18.65
C VAL A 214 -24.35 -16.10 -18.01
N TYR A 215 -23.14 -16.20 -18.57
CA TYR A 215 -22.00 -15.40 -18.13
C TYR A 215 -22.21 -13.89 -18.33
N LYS A 216 -22.82 -13.47 -19.45
CA LYS A 216 -23.19 -12.06 -19.68
C LYS A 216 -24.28 -11.58 -18.73
N ALA A 217 -25.26 -12.42 -18.41
CA ALA A 217 -26.33 -12.08 -17.48
C ALA A 217 -25.83 -11.99 -16.02
N ILE A 218 -24.90 -12.87 -15.62
CA ILE A 218 -24.33 -12.92 -14.27
C ILE A 218 -23.23 -11.87 -14.08
N ASN A 219 -22.48 -11.53 -15.14
CA ASN A 219 -21.27 -10.70 -15.06
C ASN A 219 -21.36 -9.39 -15.86
N LYS A 220 -22.58 -8.92 -16.15
CA LYS A 220 -22.88 -7.69 -16.93
C LYS A 220 -22.06 -6.46 -16.48
N ASP A 221 -21.71 -6.41 -15.19
CA ASP A 221 -21.04 -5.26 -14.57
C ASP A 221 -19.52 -5.38 -14.42
N ALA A 222 -18.89 -6.51 -14.78
CA ALA A 222 -17.47 -6.74 -14.46
C ALA A 222 -16.46 -6.14 -15.45
N GLY A 223 -16.89 -5.61 -16.59
CA GLY A 223 -15.97 -5.03 -17.57
C GLY A 223 -16.61 -4.36 -18.79
N SER A 224 -17.78 -3.72 -18.65
CA SER A 224 -18.36 -2.96 -19.75
C SER A 224 -17.63 -1.62 -19.94
N SER A 225 -17.38 -1.28 -21.21
CA SER A 225 -16.93 0.04 -21.73
C SER A 225 -17.64 1.22 -21.05
N ASP A 226 -18.89 1.02 -20.62
CA ASP A 226 -19.69 2.01 -19.88
C ASP A 226 -19.00 2.54 -18.62
N SER A 227 -18.14 1.76 -17.95
CA SER A 227 -17.44 2.24 -16.74
C SER A 227 -16.38 3.30 -17.04
N GLU A 228 -15.73 3.21 -18.20
CA GLU A 228 -14.72 4.19 -18.63
C GLU A 228 -15.42 5.45 -19.16
N GLU A 229 -16.46 5.28 -19.98
CA GLU A 229 -17.29 6.40 -20.48
C GLU A 229 -17.97 7.18 -19.33
N GLU A 230 -18.48 6.49 -18.31
CA GLU A 230 -19.03 7.13 -17.11
C GLU A 230 -17.96 7.90 -16.33
N THR A 231 -16.72 7.41 -16.29
CA THR A 231 -15.62 8.08 -15.60
C THR A 231 -15.16 9.32 -16.37
N GLU A 232 -15.03 9.23 -17.69
CA GLU A 232 -14.74 10.37 -18.56
C GLU A 232 -15.82 11.46 -18.40
N ARG A 233 -17.10 11.10 -18.44
CA ARG A 233 -18.22 12.04 -18.28
C ARG A 233 -18.30 12.66 -16.88
N LEU A 234 -17.94 11.91 -15.82
CA LEU A 234 -17.86 12.46 -14.47
C LEU A 234 -16.79 13.56 -14.40
N ASN A 235 -15.61 13.29 -14.97
CA ASN A 235 -14.49 14.25 -14.97
C ASN A 235 -14.84 15.51 -15.74
N GLU A 236 -15.50 15.38 -16.90
CA GLU A 236 -15.98 16.53 -17.69
C GLU A 236 -16.96 17.40 -16.90
N LEU A 237 -17.93 16.79 -16.20
CA LEU A 237 -18.90 17.52 -15.37
C LEU A 237 -18.24 18.19 -14.17
N GLU A 238 -17.28 17.54 -13.52
CA GLU A 238 -16.53 18.10 -12.39
C GLU A 238 -15.58 19.23 -12.80
N GLU A 239 -14.98 19.14 -13.98
CA GLU A 239 -14.15 20.20 -14.55
C GLU A 239 -14.98 21.44 -14.89
N VAL A 240 -16.19 21.25 -15.45
CA VAL A 240 -17.14 22.35 -15.72
C VAL A 240 -17.58 23.03 -14.41
N LEU A 241 -17.93 22.26 -13.38
CA LEU A 241 -18.31 22.83 -12.08
C LEU A 241 -17.14 23.59 -11.42
N ARG A 242 -15.91 23.06 -11.52
CA ARG A 242 -14.71 23.72 -10.96
C ARG A 242 -14.42 25.08 -11.60
N HIS A 243 -14.67 25.23 -12.90
CA HIS A 243 -14.42 26.51 -13.60
C HIS A 243 -15.54 27.54 -13.42
N HIS A 244 -16.78 27.09 -13.17
CA HIS A 244 -17.96 27.95 -13.22
C HIS A 244 -18.64 28.17 -11.86
N ASP A 245 -18.31 27.40 -10.82
CA ASP A 245 -18.91 27.49 -9.50
C ASP A 245 -17.83 27.67 -8.40
N PRO A 246 -17.67 28.89 -7.84
CA PRO A 246 -16.70 29.18 -6.79
C PRO A 246 -16.93 28.43 -5.46
N GLY A 247 -18.12 27.82 -5.27
CA GLY A 247 -18.47 27.06 -4.07
C GLY A 247 -18.47 25.54 -4.27
N PHE A 248 -18.02 25.05 -5.42
CA PHE A 248 -17.98 23.62 -5.72
C PHE A 248 -16.79 22.95 -5.02
N ASP A 249 -17.09 22.14 -4.01
CA ASP A 249 -16.16 21.25 -3.34
C ASP A 249 -16.51 19.80 -3.69
N THR A 250 -15.53 19.03 -4.20
CA THR A 250 -15.73 17.63 -4.56
C THR A 250 -16.00 16.73 -3.35
N GLY A 251 -15.83 17.19 -2.10
CA GLY A 251 -16.05 16.42 -0.88
C GLY A 251 -15.06 15.26 -0.68
N ASN A 252 -14.30 14.93 -1.73
CA ASN A 252 -12.94 14.47 -1.63
C ASN A 252 -12.07 15.72 -1.43
N ASN A 253 -11.67 15.98 -0.18
CA ASN A 253 -10.38 16.61 0.10
C ASN A 253 -9.23 15.62 -0.24
N ASP A 254 -9.31 14.93 -1.38
CA ASP A 254 -8.13 14.90 -2.24
C ASP A 254 -8.16 16.30 -2.87
N GLU A 255 -7.77 17.29 -2.07
CA GLU A 255 -6.89 18.30 -2.62
C GLU A 255 -5.91 17.52 -3.49
N SER A 256 -5.58 18.04 -4.66
CA SER A 256 -4.35 17.65 -5.32
C SER A 256 -3.22 17.92 -4.32
N MET A 257 -3.04 17.02 -3.34
CA MET A 257 -2.09 17.12 -2.26
C MET A 257 -0.81 17.27 -3.03
N GLU A 258 -0.19 18.44 -2.92
CA GLU A 258 0.96 18.67 -3.75
C GLU A 258 1.92 17.52 -3.46
N PRO A 259 2.56 16.96 -4.48
CA PRO A 259 3.49 15.85 -4.27
C PRO A 259 4.49 16.15 -3.14
N GLY A 260 4.82 17.44 -2.92
CA GLY A 260 5.55 17.91 -1.76
C GLY A 260 4.88 17.65 -0.41
N GLU A 261 3.60 17.95 -0.24
CA GLU A 261 2.84 17.78 1.02
C GLU A 261 2.71 16.31 1.41
N SER A 262 2.50 15.42 0.44
CA SER A 262 2.46 13.97 0.69
C SER A 262 3.82 13.39 1.11
N HIS A 263 4.92 14.12 0.87
CA HIS A 263 6.29 13.71 1.20
C HIS A 263 6.86 14.51 2.38
N GLN A 264 6.05 14.77 3.40
CA GLN A 264 6.48 15.44 4.62
C GLN A 264 6.41 14.49 5.83
N LEU A 265 7.43 14.55 6.69
CA LEU A 265 7.44 13.90 7.99
C LEU A 265 7.14 14.93 9.07
N HIS A 266 6.01 14.77 9.75
CA HIS A 266 5.60 15.65 10.84
C HIS A 266 6.10 15.08 12.15
N VAL A 267 6.96 15.83 12.84
CA VAL A 267 7.51 15.48 14.15
C VAL A 267 6.90 16.42 15.20
N GLY A 268 5.91 15.91 15.93
CA GLY A 268 5.17 16.66 16.94
C GLY A 268 5.51 16.19 18.35
N VAL A 269 4.60 15.41 18.95
CA VAL A 269 4.73 14.87 20.31
C VAL A 269 6.00 14.05 20.52
N GLU A 270 6.58 13.49 19.46
CA GLU A 270 7.82 12.73 19.48
C GLU A 270 8.98 13.56 20.06
N ARG A 271 8.97 14.89 19.84
CA ARG A 271 10.00 15.82 20.34
C ARG A 271 10.09 15.84 21.86
N ILE A 272 8.98 15.60 22.55
CA ILE A 272 8.91 15.54 24.01
C ILE A 272 8.86 14.11 24.53
N ARG A 273 8.32 13.15 23.78
CA ARG A 273 8.28 11.74 24.19
C ARG A 273 9.64 11.05 24.13
N ALA A 274 10.45 11.35 23.12
CA ALA A 274 11.77 10.73 22.98
C ALA A 274 12.72 11.02 24.16
N PRO A 275 12.93 12.28 24.61
CA PRO A 275 13.78 12.55 25.77
C PRO A 275 13.15 12.12 27.10
N GLU A 276 11.82 11.96 27.16
CA GLU A 276 11.13 11.50 28.39
C GLU A 276 11.57 10.09 28.80
N VAL A 277 12.10 9.28 27.88
CA VAL A 277 12.65 7.95 28.17
C VAL A 277 13.74 7.98 29.25
N LEU A 278 14.48 9.09 29.39
CA LEU A 278 15.47 9.26 30.47
C LEU A 278 14.84 9.26 31.86
N PHE A 279 13.58 9.69 31.98
CA PHE A 279 12.83 9.75 33.23
C PHE A 279 11.84 8.60 33.35
N GLN A 280 11.34 8.10 32.23
CA GLN A 280 10.36 7.01 32.15
C GLN A 280 10.82 5.92 31.16
N PRO A 281 11.80 5.06 31.53
CA PRO A 281 12.30 4.00 30.66
C PRO A 281 11.22 2.98 30.24
N ALA A 282 10.14 2.86 31.03
CA ALA A 282 9.00 2.01 30.72
C ALA A 282 8.33 2.34 29.37
N LEU A 283 8.50 3.56 28.83
CA LEU A 283 8.00 3.95 27.51
C LEU A 283 8.57 3.09 26.37
N ILE A 284 9.77 2.55 26.54
CA ILE A 284 10.41 1.62 25.59
C ILE A 284 10.37 0.15 26.09
N GLY A 285 9.59 -0.13 27.14
CA GLY A 285 9.53 -1.45 27.77
C GLY A 285 10.75 -1.81 28.62
N SER A 286 11.61 -0.84 28.95
CA SER A 286 12.71 -1.07 29.89
C SER A 286 12.18 -1.11 31.32
N VAL A 287 12.67 -2.06 32.11
CA VAL A 287 12.36 -2.22 33.54
C VAL A 287 13.36 -1.48 34.44
N GLU A 288 14.30 -0.74 33.86
CA GLU A 288 15.27 0.06 34.59
C GLU A 288 14.62 1.31 35.20
N ALA A 289 15.24 1.81 36.27
CA ALA A 289 14.81 3.03 36.94
C ALA A 289 15.11 4.27 36.09
N GLY A 290 14.22 5.26 36.16
CA GLY A 290 14.46 6.56 35.55
C GLY A 290 15.61 7.33 36.22
N LEU A 291 16.04 8.43 35.61
CA LEU A 291 17.10 9.29 36.14
C LEU A 291 16.75 9.82 37.55
N ALA A 292 15.51 10.27 37.76
CA ALA A 292 15.05 10.82 39.04
C ALA A 292 15.08 9.76 40.15
N GLU A 293 14.52 8.59 39.89
CA GLU A 293 14.52 7.45 40.82
C GLU A 293 15.94 6.98 41.15
N THR A 294 16.83 6.97 40.15
CA THR A 294 18.24 6.61 40.32
C THR A 294 18.95 7.60 41.23
N ILE A 295 18.72 8.91 41.04
CA ILE A 295 19.28 9.95 41.91
C ILE A 295 18.77 9.79 43.34
N GLU A 296 17.47 9.58 43.53
CA GLU A 296 16.90 9.32 44.86
C GLU A 296 17.54 8.10 45.53
N PHE A 297 17.66 6.99 44.79
CA PHE A 297 18.26 5.76 45.29
C PHE A 297 19.72 5.96 45.71
N VAL A 298 20.50 6.70 44.91
CA VAL A 298 21.90 7.01 45.25
C VAL A 298 21.96 7.90 46.48
N LEU A 299 21.16 8.97 46.55
CA LEU A 299 21.16 9.89 47.70
C LEU A 299 20.80 9.18 49.00
N LYS A 300 19.88 8.22 48.97
CA LYS A 300 19.50 7.40 50.14
C LYS A 300 20.65 6.58 50.75
N ARG A 301 21.76 6.39 50.02
CA ARG A 301 22.96 5.69 50.53
C ARG A 301 23.87 6.58 51.37
N TYR A 302 23.65 7.90 51.35
CA TYR A 302 24.49 8.88 52.02
C TYR A 302 23.78 9.49 53.23
N THR A 303 24.56 9.99 54.18
CA THR A 303 24.05 10.75 55.33
C THR A 303 23.39 12.06 54.89
N PRO A 304 22.50 12.66 55.70
CA PRO A 304 21.83 13.91 55.34
C PRO A 304 22.78 15.06 54.96
N ASP A 305 23.93 15.15 55.65
CA ASP A 305 24.94 16.18 55.40
C ASP A 305 25.66 15.95 54.07
N GLU A 306 26.04 14.71 53.77
CA GLU A 306 26.64 14.33 52.48
C GLU A 306 25.66 14.54 51.33
N GLN A 307 24.38 14.22 51.52
CA GLN A 307 23.36 14.48 50.51
C GLN A 307 23.28 15.98 50.17
N ASN A 308 23.31 16.85 51.18
CA ASN A 308 23.33 18.30 50.97
C ASN A 308 24.59 18.75 50.21
N ALA A 309 25.75 18.18 50.54
CA ALA A 309 27.00 18.46 49.83
C ALA A 309 26.93 18.01 48.35
N LEU A 310 26.41 16.82 48.07
CA LEU A 310 26.29 16.28 46.72
C LEU A 310 25.35 17.11 45.83
N VAL A 311 24.18 17.50 46.36
CA VAL A 311 23.20 18.28 45.58
C VAL A 311 23.54 19.77 45.49
N SER A 312 24.51 20.25 46.28
CA SER A 312 24.97 21.64 46.23
C SER A 312 25.53 22.04 44.87
N ASN A 313 26.06 21.07 44.11
CA ASN A 313 26.63 21.27 42.77
C ASN A 313 26.42 20.03 41.90
N ILE A 314 25.26 19.92 41.26
CA ILE A 314 24.97 18.88 40.28
C ILE A 314 25.41 19.38 38.91
N PHE A 315 26.42 18.74 38.33
CA PHE A 315 26.99 19.14 37.04
C PHE A 315 26.52 18.22 35.91
N LEU A 316 25.87 18.79 34.88
CA LEU A 316 25.38 18.06 33.72
C LEU A 316 26.36 18.18 32.55
N THR A 317 26.78 17.03 32.03
CA THR A 317 27.71 16.86 30.91
C THR A 317 27.24 15.73 29.98
N GLY A 318 27.81 15.64 28.78
CA GLY A 318 27.45 14.67 27.75
C GLY A 318 26.39 15.18 26.77
N GLY A 319 26.16 14.43 25.68
CA GLY A 319 25.27 14.87 24.60
C GLY A 319 23.83 15.17 25.05
N CYS A 320 23.25 14.28 25.85
CA CYS A 320 21.87 14.43 26.36
C CYS A 320 21.69 15.66 27.27
N ALA A 321 22.76 16.18 27.88
CA ALA A 321 22.68 17.40 28.69
C ALA A 321 22.32 18.64 27.85
N SER A 322 22.39 18.54 26.52
CA SER A 322 21.99 19.59 25.58
C SER A 322 20.48 19.66 25.36
N PHE A 323 19.69 18.71 25.88
CA PHE A 323 18.25 18.75 25.74
C PHE A 323 17.66 20.02 26.38
N PRO A 324 16.84 20.79 25.64
CA PRO A 324 16.16 21.95 26.20
C PRO A 324 15.26 21.54 27.37
N GLY A 325 15.26 22.34 28.44
CA GLY A 325 14.42 22.08 29.62
C GLY A 325 14.94 21.02 30.58
N LEU A 326 16.05 20.32 30.27
CA LEU A 326 16.56 19.24 31.14
C LEU A 326 16.96 19.75 32.53
N VAL A 327 17.59 20.92 32.62
CA VAL A 327 17.98 21.55 33.89
C VAL A 327 16.74 21.79 34.75
N GLN A 328 15.74 22.47 34.19
CA GLN A 328 14.50 22.79 34.88
C GLN A 328 13.70 21.54 35.27
N ARG A 329 13.70 20.53 34.39
CA ARG A 329 13.10 19.22 34.67
C ARG A 329 13.77 18.59 35.88
N LEU A 330 15.10 18.52 35.90
CA LEU A 330 15.84 17.88 36.98
C LEU A 330 15.70 18.65 38.30
N GLU A 331 15.69 19.98 38.25
CA GLU A 331 15.41 20.82 39.41
C GLU A 331 14.02 20.54 40.01
N ARG A 332 13.01 20.32 39.18
CA ARG A 332 11.66 19.92 39.64
C ARG A 332 11.68 18.56 40.34
N GLU A 333 12.31 17.55 39.72
CA GLU A 333 12.43 16.21 40.31
C GLU A 333 13.17 16.26 41.66
N LEU A 334 14.26 17.03 41.75
CA LEU A 334 14.98 17.23 43.00
C LEU A 334 14.13 17.92 44.07
N MET A 335 13.30 18.89 43.67
CA MET A 335 12.35 19.55 44.58
C MET A 335 11.35 18.56 45.18
N GLU A 336 10.91 17.57 44.40
CA GLU A 336 9.96 16.53 44.83
C GLU A 336 10.63 15.46 45.71
N ILE A 337 11.87 15.09 45.40
CA ILE A 337 12.63 14.06 46.13
C ILE A 337 13.17 14.59 47.47
N ARG A 338 13.55 15.87 47.54
CA ARG A 338 14.27 16.42 48.69
C ARG A 338 13.34 16.98 49.76
N PRO A 339 13.77 17.00 51.04
CA PRO A 339 13.00 17.65 52.11
C PRO A 339 12.67 19.11 51.78
N HIS A 340 11.48 19.56 52.21
CA HIS A 340 11.02 20.93 52.02
C HIS A 340 12.03 21.96 52.56
N LYS A 341 12.30 23.02 51.78
CA LYS A 341 13.34 24.06 52.00
C LYS A 341 14.80 23.61 51.85
N SER A 342 15.06 22.39 51.39
CA SER A 342 16.42 22.03 50.97
C SER A 342 16.88 22.90 49.79
N THR A 343 18.19 23.07 49.67
CA THR A 343 18.80 23.82 48.57
C THR A 343 19.59 22.87 47.68
N PHE A 344 19.59 23.15 46.38
CA PHE A 344 20.33 22.39 45.38
C PHE A 344 20.63 23.30 44.20
N LYS A 345 21.63 22.92 43.39
CA LYS A 345 22.01 23.69 42.22
C LYS A 345 22.35 22.75 41.08
N VAL A 346 21.64 22.89 39.97
CA VAL A 346 21.91 22.15 38.74
C VAL A 346 22.63 23.08 37.77
N ILE A 347 23.82 22.68 37.33
CA ILE A 347 24.69 23.44 36.44
C ILE A 347 24.91 22.61 35.20
N ARG A 348 24.49 23.13 34.05
CA ARG A 348 24.88 22.56 32.75
C ARG A 348 26.23 23.13 32.34
N ALA A 349 27.11 22.28 31.82
CA ALA A 349 28.35 22.74 31.20
C ALA A 349 28.09 23.73 30.05
N ALA A 350 29.05 24.62 29.78
CA ALA A 350 28.97 25.55 28.66
C ALA A 350 28.92 24.82 27.31
N ASP A 351 29.77 23.81 27.15
CA ASP A 351 29.75 22.86 26.04
C ASP A 351 29.70 21.42 26.59
N PRO A 352 28.50 20.86 26.79
CA PRO A 352 28.35 19.54 27.40
C PRO A 352 28.98 18.41 26.58
N VAL A 353 29.09 18.56 25.26
CA VAL A 353 29.65 17.54 24.37
C VAL A 353 31.17 17.50 24.50
N LEU A 354 31.82 18.67 24.53
CA LEU A 354 33.29 18.77 24.61
C LEU A 354 33.83 18.83 26.05
N SER A 355 32.97 18.85 27.07
CA SER A 355 33.40 18.99 28.47
C SER A 355 34.34 17.88 28.93
N ALA A 356 34.04 16.62 28.58
CA ALA A 356 34.90 15.48 28.95
C ALA A 356 36.29 15.59 28.32
N TRP A 357 36.36 15.90 27.02
CA TRP A 357 37.62 16.08 26.30
C TRP A 357 38.41 17.27 26.83
N THR A 358 37.72 18.38 27.11
CA THR A 358 38.34 19.59 27.67
C THR A 358 38.92 19.33 29.06
N GLY A 359 38.22 18.57 29.90
CA GLY A 359 38.72 18.11 31.20
C GLY A 359 39.97 17.25 31.06
N GLY A 360 39.97 16.30 30.12
CA GLY A 360 41.14 15.48 29.80
C GLY A 360 42.34 16.31 29.32
N ARG A 361 42.11 17.30 28.45
CA ARG A 361 43.16 18.23 27.99
C ARG A 361 43.77 19.03 29.14
N ILE A 362 42.93 19.56 30.03
CA ILE A 362 43.38 20.33 31.20
C ILE A 362 44.19 19.42 32.13
N LEU A 363 43.70 18.20 32.39
CA LEU A 363 44.41 17.21 33.20
C LEU A 363 45.77 16.85 32.58
N ALA A 364 45.82 16.58 31.27
CA ALA A 364 47.07 16.25 30.55
C ALA A 364 48.10 17.39 30.56
N SER A 365 47.63 18.63 30.69
CA SER A 365 48.48 19.83 30.78
C SER A 365 48.93 20.13 32.21
N SER A 366 48.41 19.40 33.21
CA SER A 366 48.78 19.58 34.61
C SER A 366 50.22 19.10 34.86
N PRO A 367 51.01 19.81 35.69
CA PRO A 367 52.35 19.35 36.09
C PRO A 367 52.34 17.95 36.75
N GLU A 368 51.23 17.60 37.39
CA GLU A 368 51.07 16.34 38.12
C GLU A 368 50.74 15.14 37.21
N PHE A 369 50.34 15.40 35.96
CA PHE A 369 49.96 14.34 35.01
C PHE A 369 51.07 13.32 34.78
N SER A 370 52.33 13.78 34.74
CA SER A 370 53.49 12.90 34.61
C SER A 370 53.57 11.81 35.71
N LYS A 371 53.05 12.09 36.91
CA LYS A 371 53.05 11.14 38.05
C LYS A 371 52.02 10.03 37.88
N THR A 372 50.94 10.30 37.15
CA THR A 372 49.81 9.38 36.95
C THR A 372 50.02 8.44 35.77
N LEU A 373 50.97 8.73 34.89
CA LEU A 373 51.33 7.88 33.76
C LEU A 373 52.15 6.66 34.19
N PHE A 374 52.01 5.54 33.48
CA PHE A 374 52.89 4.38 33.61
C PHE A 374 53.67 4.17 32.31
N THR A 375 54.86 3.59 32.42
CA THR A 375 55.74 3.37 31.28
C THR A 375 55.43 2.05 30.56
N LYS A 376 55.98 1.88 29.36
CA LYS A 376 55.92 0.57 28.68
C LYS A 376 56.57 -0.54 29.50
N ALA A 377 57.68 -0.25 30.19
CA ALA A 377 58.34 -1.22 31.07
C ALA A 377 57.45 -1.62 32.26
N ASP A 378 56.73 -0.67 32.87
CA ASP A 378 55.75 -0.98 33.92
C ASP A 378 54.66 -1.95 33.43
N TYR A 379 54.18 -1.76 32.19
CA TYR A 379 53.17 -2.63 31.58
C TYR A 379 53.71 -4.04 31.30
N GLU A 380 54.94 -4.14 30.78
CA GLU A 380 55.58 -5.43 30.49
C GLU A 380 55.86 -6.23 31.78
N GLU A 381 56.16 -5.57 32.90
CA GLU A 381 56.40 -6.22 34.19
C GLU A 381 55.11 -6.56 34.95
N LYS A 382 54.15 -5.64 35.00
CA LYS A 382 52.94 -5.73 35.87
C LYS A 382 51.70 -6.24 35.13
N GLY A 383 51.76 -6.33 33.81
CA GLY A 383 50.66 -6.79 32.95
C GLY A 383 49.63 -5.70 32.64
N GLY A 384 48.67 -6.05 31.78
CA GLY A 384 47.68 -5.11 31.25
C GLY A 384 46.54 -4.71 32.21
N GLU A 385 46.45 -5.37 33.36
CA GLU A 385 45.47 -5.04 34.41
C GLU A 385 45.99 -3.96 35.37
N TYR A 386 47.28 -3.62 35.29
CA TYR A 386 47.90 -2.64 36.19
C TYR A 386 47.65 -1.20 35.72
N PHE A 387 46.95 -0.44 36.55
CA PHE A 387 46.80 1.01 36.41
C PHE A 387 47.24 1.69 37.71
N LYS A 388 47.88 2.87 37.59
CA LYS A 388 48.20 3.70 38.76
C LYS A 388 46.91 4.28 39.34
N GLU A 389 46.80 4.23 40.67
CA GLU A 389 45.68 4.84 41.37
C GLU A 389 45.66 6.36 41.14
N HIS A 390 44.49 6.86 40.77
CA HIS A 390 44.22 8.27 40.59
C HIS A 390 42.85 8.61 41.19
N SER A 391 42.67 9.85 41.66
CA SER A 391 41.40 10.29 42.26
C SER A 391 40.21 10.22 41.28
N THR A 392 40.48 10.18 39.98
CA THR A 392 39.47 10.05 38.92
C THR A 392 39.46 8.69 38.22
N SER A 393 40.27 7.72 38.67
CA SER A 393 40.23 6.36 38.13
C SER A 393 39.19 5.52 38.85
N ASN A 394 38.73 4.46 38.21
CA ASN A 394 37.99 3.42 38.93
C ASN A 394 38.88 2.84 40.04
N PHE A 395 38.28 2.50 41.18
CA PHE A 395 38.97 1.68 42.17
C PHE A 395 39.24 0.30 41.57
N TYR A 396 40.43 -0.23 41.80
CA TYR A 396 40.75 -1.58 41.39
C TYR A 396 39.88 -2.57 42.17
N PHE A 397 39.07 -3.34 41.44
CA PHE A 397 38.40 -4.51 41.96
C PHE A 397 38.97 -5.73 41.24
N PRO A 398 39.51 -6.73 41.97
CA PRO A 398 40.02 -7.94 41.34
C PRO A 398 38.91 -8.61 40.53
N THR A 399 39.24 -9.06 39.33
CA THR A 399 38.31 -9.80 38.47
C THR A 399 37.70 -10.96 39.26
N PRO A 400 36.36 -11.10 39.30
CA PRO A 400 35.72 -12.22 39.99
C PRO A 400 36.28 -13.55 39.47
N GLN A 401 36.57 -14.49 40.38
CA GLN A 401 36.98 -15.83 39.97
C GLN A 401 35.91 -16.45 39.07
N ALA A 402 36.33 -17.13 38.01
CA ALA A 402 35.41 -17.83 37.13
C ALA A 402 34.52 -18.77 37.97
N PRO A 403 33.20 -18.80 37.72
CA PRO A 403 32.32 -19.71 38.44
C PRO A 403 32.83 -21.15 38.26
N PRO A 404 32.78 -21.99 39.32
CA PRO A 404 33.27 -23.36 39.23
C PRO A 404 32.53 -24.08 38.10
N VAL A 405 33.30 -24.66 37.17
CA VAL A 405 32.77 -25.49 36.11
C VAL A 405 32.06 -26.66 36.77
N THR A 406 30.72 -26.66 36.73
CA THR A 406 29.94 -27.80 37.21
C THR A 406 30.11 -28.88 36.16
N THR A 407 31.11 -29.75 36.34
CA THR A 407 31.24 -30.97 35.55
C THR A 407 30.03 -31.83 35.92
N THR A 408 28.96 -31.76 35.12
CA THR A 408 27.86 -32.70 35.18
C THR A 408 28.46 -34.07 34.90
N GLN A 409 28.71 -34.84 35.96
CA GLN A 409 29.00 -36.26 35.84
C GLN A 409 27.77 -36.90 35.20
N THR A 410 27.86 -37.21 33.91
CA THR A 410 26.90 -38.06 33.21
C THR A 410 26.97 -39.42 33.88
N GLY A 411 25.99 -39.71 34.74
CA GLY A 411 25.82 -41.02 35.34
C GLY A 411 25.70 -42.07 34.22
N THR A 412 26.59 -43.05 34.25
CA THR A 412 26.46 -44.29 33.49
C THR A 412 25.14 -44.97 33.86
N PRO A 413 24.27 -45.33 32.90
CA PRO A 413 23.11 -46.13 33.20
C PRO A 413 23.56 -47.56 33.48
N THR A 414 23.32 -48.03 34.71
CA THR A 414 23.45 -49.45 35.06
C THR A 414 22.40 -50.25 34.29
N ALA A 415 22.87 -51.31 33.65
CA ALA A 415 22.08 -52.28 32.87
C ALA A 415 21.12 -53.11 33.72
#